data_AF-A0A249SRA2-F1
#
_entry.id   AF-A0A249SRA2-F1
#
_cell.length_a   1.000
_cell.length_b   1.000
_cell.length_c   1.000
_cell.angle_alpha   90.00
_cell.angle_beta   90.00
_cell.angle_gamma   90.00
#
_symmetry.space_group_name_H-M   'P 1'
#
loop_
_entity.id
_entity.type
_entity.pdbx_description
1 polymer ?
#
loop_
_entity_poly.entity_id
_entity_poly.type
_entity_poly.pdbx_seq_one_letter_code
_entity_poly.pdbx_strand_id
1 'polypeptide(L)'
;MDNFNLKFQYKGQPHILEVHPQGQGYKQVYKVTIAEHEVTFEHDEDSSLRAIVDKGAHEVKLDVGLLEEVARLIEDHLISGQQ
;
A
#
# COMPACT_ATOMS: atom_id res chain seq x y z
N MET A 1 -10.37 -0.89 -11.34
CA MET A 1 -9.45 -1.92 -10.83
C MET A 1 -10.17 -2.64 -9.72
N ASP A 2 -10.12 -3.97 -9.73
CA ASP A 2 -10.65 -4.80 -8.65
C ASP A 2 -9.70 -4.79 -7.44
N ASN A 3 -10.23 -5.10 -6.26
CA ASN A 3 -9.41 -5.30 -5.07
C ASN A 3 -8.52 -6.53 -5.27
N PHE A 4 -7.32 -6.52 -4.69
CA PHE A 4 -6.38 -7.64 -4.77
C PHE A 4 -5.67 -7.87 -3.45
N ASN A 5 -5.14 -9.07 -3.27
CA ASN A 5 -4.44 -9.47 -2.05
C ASN A 5 -2.93 -9.56 -2.29
N LEU A 6 -2.16 -8.91 -1.42
CA LEU A 6 -0.72 -9.08 -1.33
C LEU A 6 -0.40 -10.13 -0.27
N LYS A 7 0.29 -11.20 -0.68
CA LYS A 7 0.74 -12.27 0.20
C LYS A 7 2.26 -12.30 0.19
N PHE A 8 2.88 -12.01 1.32
CA PHE A 8 4.34 -11.89 1.42
C PHE A 8 4.81 -12.19 2.84
N GLN A 9 6.13 -12.32 3.02
CA GLN A 9 6.76 -12.50 4.31
C GLN A 9 7.66 -11.31 4.61
N TYR A 10 7.48 -10.69 5.78
CA TYR A 10 8.30 -9.56 6.23
C TYR A 10 8.84 -9.85 7.62
N LYS A 11 10.16 -9.70 7.82
CA LYS A 11 10.86 -10.03 9.08
C LYS A 11 10.50 -11.40 9.68
N GLY A 12 10.31 -12.41 8.82
CA GLY A 12 9.95 -13.77 9.26
C GLY A 12 8.45 -13.98 9.56
N GLN A 13 7.61 -12.95 9.43
CA GLN A 13 6.18 -13.02 9.69
C GLN A 13 5.39 -13.00 8.37
N PRO A 14 4.45 -13.94 8.16
CA PRO A 14 3.59 -13.93 6.99
C PRO A 14 2.54 -12.82 7.10
N HIS A 15 2.32 -12.11 6.00
CA HIS A 15 1.35 -11.04 5.87
C HIS A 15 0.41 -11.32 4.70
N ILE A 16 -0.88 -11.06 4.92
CA ILE A 16 -1.92 -11.05 3.87
C ILE A 16 -2.62 -9.72 4.00
N LEU A 17 -2.45 -8.85 3.01
CA LEU A 17 -3.03 -7.52 2.99
C LEU A 17 -3.97 -7.38 1.80
N GLU A 18 -5.17 -6.87 2.05
CA GLU A 18 -6.11 -6.50 0.99
C GLU A 18 -5.84 -5.07 0.54
N VAL A 19 -5.68 -4.89 -0.76
CA VAL A 19 -5.46 -3.60 -1.41
C VAL A 19 -6.75 -3.20 -2.11
N HIS A 20 -7.20 -1.99 -1.82
CA HIS A 20 -8.38 -1.38 -2.41
C HIS A 20 -7.97 -0.20 -3.32
N PRO A 21 -7.89 -0.41 -4.64
CA PRO A 21 -7.70 0.67 -5.59
C PRO A 21 -8.91 1.62 -5.55
N GLN A 22 -8.67 2.92 -5.37
CA GLN A 22 -9.71 3.95 -5.40
C GLN A 22 -9.30 5.12 -6.29
N GLY A 23 -10.22 5.59 -7.12
CA GLY A 23 -10.06 6.84 -7.83
C GLY A 23 -10.40 8.01 -6.90
N GLN A 24 -9.46 8.93 -6.69
CA GLN A 24 -9.67 10.16 -5.92
C GLN A 24 -9.41 11.38 -6.82
N GLY A 25 -10.48 11.89 -7.44
CA GLY A 25 -10.37 12.96 -8.43
C GLY A 25 -9.59 12.51 -9.66
N TYR A 26 -8.46 13.17 -9.94
CA TYR A 26 -7.56 12.83 -11.05
C TYR A 26 -6.44 11.85 -10.64
N LYS A 27 -6.38 11.43 -9.38
CA LYS A 27 -5.36 10.51 -8.87
C LYS A 27 -5.92 9.10 -8.66
N GLN A 28 -5.07 8.11 -8.86
CA GLN A 28 -5.28 6.73 -8.42
C GLN A 28 -4.58 6.55 -7.07
N VAL A 29 -5.33 6.08 -6.06
CA VAL A 29 -4.79 5.73 -4.75
C VAL A 29 -5.06 4.26 -4.44
N TYR A 30 -4.30 3.72 -3.50
CA TYR A 30 -4.42 2.34 -3.04
C TYR A 30 -4.54 2.33 -1.53
N LYS A 31 -5.69 1.94 -1.01
CA LYS A 31 -5.90 1.84 0.44
C LYS A 31 -5.60 0.43 0.91
N VAL A 32 -4.86 0.33 2.01
CA VAL A 32 -4.46 -0.94 2.62
C VAL A 32 -4.61 -0.84 4.12
N THR A 33 -5.25 -1.83 4.75
CA THR A 33 -5.29 -1.92 6.22
C THR A 33 -4.08 -2.70 6.73
N ILE A 34 -3.17 -2.03 7.43
CA ILE A 34 -1.95 -2.59 8.02
C ILE A 34 -2.03 -2.42 9.53
N ALA A 35 -1.97 -3.52 10.28
CA ALA A 35 -2.04 -3.52 11.74
C ALA A 35 -3.24 -2.70 12.28
N GLU A 36 -4.43 -2.90 11.71
CA GLU A 36 -5.68 -2.18 12.05
C GLU A 36 -5.71 -0.70 11.66
N HIS A 37 -4.69 -0.22 10.94
CA HIS A 37 -4.61 1.15 10.46
C HIS A 37 -4.76 1.23 8.94
N GLU A 38 -5.63 2.12 8.46
CA GLU A 38 -5.73 2.43 7.04
C GLU A 38 -4.52 3.26 6.60
N VAL A 39 -3.78 2.74 5.63
CA VAL A 39 -2.68 3.42 4.95
C VAL A 39 -3.09 3.66 3.51
N THR A 40 -2.93 4.90 3.04
CA THR A 40 -3.18 5.27 1.65
C THR A 40 -1.85 5.36 0.92
N PHE A 41 -1.70 4.65 -0.19
CA PHE A 41 -0.56 4.75 -1.09
C PHE A 41 -0.98 5.55 -2.33
N GLU A 42 -0.22 6.59 -2.67
CA GLU A 42 -0.42 7.35 -3.91
C GLU A 42 0.90 7.50 -4.68
N HIS A 43 0.82 7.67 -6.00
CA HIS A 43 2.01 7.96 -6.80
C HIS A 43 2.46 9.40 -6.52
N ASP A 44 3.75 9.55 -6.22
CA ASP A 44 4.42 10.84 -6.12
C ASP A 44 4.82 11.37 -7.52
N GLU A 45 5.46 12.53 -7.58
CA GLU A 45 5.84 13.20 -8.85
C GLU A 45 6.81 12.34 -9.68
N ASP A 46 7.62 11.51 -9.03
CA ASP A 46 8.53 10.53 -9.64
C ASP A 46 7.85 9.18 -9.98
N SER A 47 6.52 9.12 -9.97
CA SER A 47 5.72 7.90 -10.22
C SER A 47 5.92 6.74 -9.23
N SER A 48 6.67 6.95 -8.14
CA SER A 48 6.86 5.96 -7.08
C SER A 48 5.70 6.03 -6.07
N LEU A 49 5.25 4.89 -5.55
CA LEU A 49 4.22 4.86 -4.51
C LEU A 49 4.75 5.32 -3.14
N ARG A 50 4.08 6.30 -2.55
CA ARG A 50 4.37 6.79 -1.19
C ARG A 50 3.21 6.51 -0.24
N ALA A 51 3.54 6.05 0.97
CA ALA A 51 2.57 5.84 2.04
C ALA A 51 2.18 7.17 2.73
N ILE A 52 0.87 7.36 2.88
CA ILE A 52 0.22 8.46 3.59
C ILE A 52 -0.65 7.84 4.68
N VAL A 53 -0.36 8.23 5.92
CA VAL A 53 -1.09 7.76 7.10
C VAL A 53 -1.92 8.95 7.61
N ASP A 54 -3.22 8.74 7.86
CA ASP A 54 -4.10 9.81 8.33
C ASP A 54 -3.65 10.39 9.69
N LYS A 55 -3.88 11.68 9.92
CA LYS A 55 -3.35 12.44 11.06
C LYS A 55 -3.77 11.89 12.44
N GLY A 56 -4.81 11.06 12.52
CA GLY A 56 -5.20 10.33 13.74
C GLY A 56 -4.24 9.20 14.15
N ALA A 57 -3.28 8.83 13.30
CA ALA A 57 -2.32 7.75 13.54
C ALA A 57 -0.93 8.25 14.03
N HIS A 58 -0.87 9.44 14.65
CA HIS A 58 0.35 9.94 15.29
C HIS A 58 0.93 9.01 16.38
N GLU A 59 0.16 8.04 16.86
CA GLU A 59 0.60 7.03 17.85
C GLU A 59 1.01 5.69 17.22
N VAL A 60 0.90 5.54 15.91
CA VAL A 60 1.11 4.25 15.25
C VAL A 60 2.56 4.10 14.82
N LYS A 61 3.27 3.20 15.49
CA LYS A 61 4.60 2.73 15.10
C LYS A 61 4.49 1.75 13.93
N LEU A 62 4.00 2.21 12.77
CA LEU A 62 4.12 1.42 11.54
C LEU A 62 5.59 1.36 11.15
N ASP A 63 6.07 0.15 10.90
CA ASP A 63 7.44 -0.07 10.44
C ASP A 63 7.59 0.49 9.03
N VAL A 64 8.50 1.45 8.85
CA VAL A 64 8.73 2.11 7.56
C VAL A 64 9.11 1.08 6.48
N GLY A 65 9.91 0.08 6.81
CA GLY A 65 10.32 -0.93 5.84
C GLY A 65 9.17 -1.87 5.45
N LEU A 66 8.16 -2.07 6.31
CA LEU A 66 6.94 -2.77 5.93
C LEU A 66 6.14 -1.94 4.92
N LEU A 67 6.04 -0.63 5.14
CA LEU A 67 5.34 0.27 4.22
C LEU A 67 6.02 0.32 2.84
N GLU A 68 7.35 0.39 2.81
CA GLU A 68 8.14 0.36 1.57
C GLU A 68 7.96 -0.96 0.81
N GLU A 69 7.99 -2.10 1.51
CA GLU A 69 7.76 -3.40 0.88
C GLU A 69 6.34 -3.50 0.29
N VAL A 70 5.33 -3.00 1.02
CA VAL A 70 3.95 -2.98 0.51
C VAL A 70 3.83 -2.09 -0.73
N ALA A 71 4.43 -0.90 -0.72
CA ALA A 71 4.43 -0.01 -1.89
C ALA A 71 5.03 -0.71 -3.12
N ARG A 72 6.20 -1.34 -2.95
CA ARG A 72 6.86 -2.11 -4.02
C ARG A 72 6.00 -3.25 -4.55
N LEU A 73 5.34 -3.99 -3.66
CA LEU A 73 4.47 -5.12 -4.05
C LEU A 73 3.21 -4.67 -4.80
N ILE A 74 2.66 -3.50 -4.46
CA ILE A 74 1.58 -2.88 -5.23
C ILE A 74 2.10 -2.56 -6.64
N GLU A 75 3.26 -1.90 -6.76
CA GLU A 75 3.85 -1.55 -8.06
C GLU A 75 4.13 -2.78 -8.93
N ASP A 76 4.74 -3.82 -8.35
CA ASP A 76 5.01 -5.08 -9.04
C ASP A 76 3.72 -5.73 -9.56
N HIS A 77 2.65 -5.71 -8.77
CA HIS A 77 1.35 -6.21 -9.18
C HIS A 77 0.75 -5.41 -10.35
N LEU A 78 0.88 -4.08 -10.31
CA LEU A 78 0.38 -3.19 -11.36
C LEU A 78 1.13 -3.38 -12.69
N ILE A 79 2.42 -3.68 -12.63
CA ILE A 79 3.26 -3.96 -13.81
C ILE A 79 2.96 -5.36 -14.34
N SER A 80 2.93 -6.36 -13.46
CA SER A 80 2.73 -7.77 -13.83
C SER A 80 1.31 -8.05 -14.33
N GLY A 81 0.32 -7.28 -13.88
CA GLY A 81 -1.08 -7.37 -14.34
C GLY A 81 -1.35 -6.80 -15.75
N GLN A 82 -0.33 -6.27 -16.45
CA GLN A 82 -0.44 -5.72 -17.81
C GLN A 82 0.10 -6.66 -18.92
N GLN A 83 0.42 -7.93 -18.61
CA GLN A 83 0.87 -8.92 -19.60
C GLN A 83 -0.21 -9.93 -19.99
#